data_AF-A0A932DRL1-F1
#
_entry.id   AF-A0A932DRL1-F1
#
_cell.length_a   1.000
_cell.length_b   1.000
_cell.length_c   1.000
_cell.angle_alpha   90.00
_cell.angle_beta   90.00
_cell.angle_gamma   90.00
#
_symmetry.space_group_name_H-M   'P 1'
#
loop_
_entity.id
_entity.type
_entity.pdbx_description
1 polymer ?
#
loop_
_entity_poly.entity_id
_entity_poly.type
_entity_poly.pdbx_seq_one_letter_code
_entity_poly.pdbx_strand_id
1 'polypeptide(L)'
;MATDSSTVEFILDQLGREIEYRAVKMFGEYALYYGNKVIALICDDNLYVKITEPGKKYVGKYYKEGVAYPGAKPSMLIEEKIEDGEWLDKLMRITAENLPEPTPKKPKKLVLK
;
A
#
# COMPACT_ATOMS: atom_id res chain seq x y z
N MET A 1 2.73 -17.23 -2.66
CA MET A 1 1.74 -17.60 -3.70
C MET A 1 1.41 -16.31 -4.45
N ALA A 2 0.95 -16.35 -5.71
CA ALA A 2 0.59 -15.10 -6.38
C ALA A 2 -0.74 -14.58 -5.80
N THR A 3 -0.79 -13.29 -5.44
CA THR A 3 -2.04 -12.64 -5.00
C THR A 3 -3.11 -12.69 -6.10
N ASP A 4 -4.34 -13.02 -5.73
CA ASP A 4 -5.47 -13.02 -6.64
C ASP A 4 -5.86 -11.59 -7.04
N SER A 5 -6.21 -11.39 -8.31
CA SER A 5 -6.64 -10.06 -8.78
C SER A 5 -7.90 -9.57 -8.07
N SER A 6 -8.78 -10.48 -7.64
CA SER A 6 -10.03 -10.13 -6.95
C SER A 6 -9.76 -9.48 -5.59
N THR A 7 -8.71 -9.91 -4.88
CA THR A 7 -8.29 -9.29 -3.61
C THR A 7 -7.87 -7.84 -3.82
N VAL A 8 -7.13 -7.58 -4.89
CA VAL A 8 -6.69 -6.23 -5.25
C VAL A 8 -7.86 -5.35 -5.65
N GLU A 9 -8.78 -5.88 -6.46
CA GLU A 9 -10.00 -5.16 -6.85
C GLU A 9 -10.88 -4.85 -5.65
N PHE A 10 -11.06 -5.81 -4.73
CA PHE A 10 -11.77 -5.59 -3.49
C PHE A 10 -11.17 -4.43 -2.68
N ILE A 11 -9.85 -4.43 -2.46
CA ILE A 11 -9.16 -3.34 -1.72
C ILE A 11 -9.35 -1.98 -2.42
N LEU A 12 -9.22 -1.93 -3.74
CA LEU A 12 -9.43 -0.68 -4.50
C LEU A 12 -10.89 -0.21 -4.46
N ASP A 13 -11.84 -1.13 -4.38
CA ASP A 13 -13.27 -0.83 -4.24
C ASP A 13 -13.56 -0.22 -2.85
N GLN A 14 -12.96 -0.78 -1.80
CA GLN A 14 -13.03 -0.21 -0.44
C GLN A 14 -12.47 1.22 -0.36
N LEU A 15 -11.46 1.52 -1.19
CA LEU A 15 -10.85 2.85 -1.30
C LEU A 15 -11.62 3.80 -2.24
N GLY A 16 -12.82 3.43 -2.68
CA GLY A 16 -13.71 4.31 -3.46
C GLY A 16 -13.24 4.61 -4.88
N ARG A 17 -12.29 3.83 -5.43
CA ARG A 17 -11.73 4.01 -6.79
C ARG A 17 -11.27 5.45 -7.09
N GLU A 18 -10.76 6.15 -6.08
CA GLU A 18 -10.20 7.48 -6.31
C GLU A 18 -9.01 7.40 -7.28
N ILE A 19 -8.87 8.43 -8.13
CA ILE A 19 -7.80 8.52 -9.14
C ILE A 19 -6.40 8.46 -8.48
N GLU A 20 -6.31 8.83 -7.21
CA GLU A 20 -5.07 8.80 -6.44
C GLU A 20 -4.59 7.37 -6.13
N TYR A 21 -5.50 6.38 -6.06
CA TYR A 21 -5.14 5.01 -5.76
C TYR A 21 -4.79 4.22 -7.01
N ARG A 22 -3.67 3.48 -6.95
CA ARG A 22 -3.27 2.59 -8.04
C ARG A 22 -2.54 1.35 -7.53
N ALA A 23 -3.05 0.17 -7.86
CA ALA A 23 -2.31 -1.07 -7.66
C ALA A 23 -1.47 -1.40 -8.91
N VAL A 24 -0.18 -1.67 -8.72
CA VAL A 24 0.73 -2.06 -9.80
C VAL A 24 1.28 -3.45 -9.52
N LYS A 25 1.04 -4.39 -10.44
CA LYS A 25 1.55 -5.76 -10.34
C LYS A 25 3.07 -5.78 -10.50
N MET A 26 3.77 -6.45 -9.58
CA MET A 26 5.21 -6.64 -9.57
C MET A 26 5.54 -8.04 -9.07
N PHE A 27 6.11 -8.89 -9.95
CA PHE A 27 6.57 -10.25 -9.61
C PHE A 27 5.48 -11.17 -9.01
N GLY A 28 4.23 -11.03 -9.45
CA GLY A 28 3.10 -11.83 -8.95
C GLY A 28 2.30 -11.16 -7.83
N GLU A 29 2.91 -10.20 -7.12
CA GLU A 29 2.30 -9.42 -6.06
C GLU A 29 1.93 -8.00 -6.52
N TYR A 30 1.40 -7.16 -5.64
CA TYR A 30 0.99 -5.80 -5.99
C TYR A 30 1.57 -4.76 -5.04
N ALA A 31 2.00 -3.64 -5.59
CA ALA A 31 2.31 -2.44 -4.84
C ALA A 31 1.13 -1.46 -4.95
N LEU A 32 0.61 -1.02 -3.81
CA LEU A 32 -0.46 -0.03 -3.72
C LEU A 32 0.14 1.37 -3.60
N TYR A 33 -0.24 2.23 -4.54
CA TYR A 33 0.17 3.62 -4.62
C TYR A 33 -0.95 4.55 -4.17
N TYR A 34 -0.56 5.65 -3.54
CA TYR A 34 -1.35 6.88 -3.44
C TYR A 34 -0.55 8.02 -4.08
N GLY A 35 -1.06 8.56 -5.18
CA GLY A 35 -0.32 9.44 -6.08
C GLY A 35 0.95 8.76 -6.63
N ASN A 36 2.12 9.25 -6.24
CA ASN A 36 3.42 8.71 -6.64
C ASN A 36 4.12 7.89 -5.52
N LYS A 37 3.49 7.74 -4.34
CA LYS A 37 4.07 7.04 -3.18
C LYS A 37 3.54 5.62 -3.09
N VAL A 38 4.44 4.66 -2.86
CA VAL A 38 4.05 3.29 -2.43
C VAL A 38 3.70 3.34 -0.95
N ILE A 39 2.43 3.12 -0.64
CA ILE A 39 1.90 3.19 0.73
C ILE A 39 1.69 1.81 1.35
N ALA A 40 1.42 0.79 0.53
CA ALA A 40 1.21 -0.58 0.97
C ALA A 40 1.65 -1.58 -0.10
N LEU A 41 1.80 -2.84 0.32
CA LEU A 41 1.99 -4.00 -0.55
C LEU A 41 0.84 -4.97 -0.31
N ILE A 42 0.40 -5.64 -1.36
CA ILE A 42 -0.58 -6.72 -1.28
C ILE A 42 0.16 -7.99 -1.66
N CYS A 43 0.37 -8.86 -0.67
CA CYS A 43 1.15 -10.08 -0.82
C CYS A 43 0.42 -11.27 -0.20
N ASP A 44 0.36 -12.40 -0.92
CA ASP A 44 -0.36 -13.61 -0.45
C ASP A 44 -1.79 -13.25 0.02
N ASP A 45 -2.50 -12.42 -0.76
CA ASP A 45 -3.84 -11.88 -0.48
C ASP A 45 -3.98 -11.03 0.79
N ASN A 46 -2.86 -10.63 1.40
CA ASN A 46 -2.82 -9.81 2.61
C ASN A 46 -2.36 -8.38 2.34
N LEU A 47 -2.96 -7.41 3.04
CA LEU A 47 -2.60 -5.99 2.93
C LEU A 47 -1.54 -5.59 3.97
N TYR A 48 -0.36 -5.22 3.50
CA TYR A 48 0.78 -4.76 4.28
C TYR A 48 1.01 -3.25 4.10
N VAL A 49 0.54 -2.46 5.05
CA VAL A 49 0.66 -1.00 5.05
C VAL A 49 1.98 -0.57 5.66
N LYS A 50 2.69 0.39 5.06
CA LYS A 50 3.95 0.87 5.64
C LYS A 50 3.74 1.46 7.02
N ILE A 51 4.67 1.15 7.93
CA ILE A 51 4.66 1.70 9.28
C ILE A 51 5.00 3.19 9.24
N THR A 52 4.10 3.99 9.81
CA THR A 52 4.33 5.38 10.20
C THR A 52 3.85 5.56 11.64
N GLU A 53 4.46 6.46 12.42
CA GLU A 53 4.00 6.74 13.80
C GLU A 53 2.51 7.12 13.90
N PRO A 54 1.99 8.06 13.08
CA PRO A 54 0.57 8.38 13.11
C PRO A 54 -0.30 7.25 12.56
N GLY A 55 0.19 6.47 11.59
CA GLY A 55 -0.50 5.26 11.12
C GLY A 55 -0.68 4.25 12.25
N LYS A 56 0.39 3.93 13.00
CA LYS A 56 0.32 3.04 14.18
C LYS A 56 -0.67 3.56 15.23
N LYS A 57 -0.67 4.86 15.50
CA LYS A 57 -1.60 5.48 16.45
C LYS A 57 -3.05 5.39 15.99
N TYR A 58 -3.30 5.58 14.69
CA TYR A 58 -4.64 5.49 14.11
C TYR A 58 -5.17 4.04 14.11
N VAL A 59 -4.33 3.07 13.73
CA VAL A 59 -4.75 1.66 13.71
C VAL A 59 -4.89 1.09 15.12
N GLY A 60 -4.09 1.55 16.08
CA GLY A 60 -4.18 1.10 17.46
C GLY A 60 -3.94 -0.41 17.58
N LYS A 61 -4.94 -1.16 18.02
CA LYS A 61 -4.85 -2.62 18.21
C LYS A 61 -5.18 -3.46 16.98
N TYR A 62 -5.63 -2.83 15.89
CA TYR A 62 -6.17 -3.52 14.70
C TYR A 62 -5.09 -3.87 13.66
N TYR A 63 -3.83 -4.04 14.08
CA TYR A 63 -2.76 -4.52 13.21
C TYR A 63 -1.84 -5.50 13.92
N LYS A 64 -1.16 -6.31 13.11
CA LYS A 64 0.03 -7.06 13.50
C LYS A 64 1.23 -6.54 12.74
N GLU A 65 2.42 -6.57 13.31
CA GLU A 65 3.64 -6.33 12.52
C GLU A 65 3.98 -7.58 11.72
N GLY A 66 4.27 -7.40 10.44
CA GLY A 66 4.61 -8.47 9.53
C GLY A 66 5.53 -8.00 8.41
N VAL A 67 6.04 -8.95 7.62
CA VAL A 67 6.84 -8.65 6.42
C VAL A 67 6.11 -9.22 5.21
N ALA A 68 5.98 -8.42 4.15
CA ALA A 68 5.24 -8.81 2.94
C ALA A 68 5.93 -9.96 2.18
N TYR A 69 7.26 -10.06 2.27
CA TYR A 69 8.07 -11.12 1.70
C TYR A 69 9.42 -11.21 2.43
N PRO A 70 10.20 -12.30 2.28
CA PRO A 70 11.50 -12.44 2.92
C PRO A 70 12.46 -11.29 2.57
N GLY A 71 12.93 -10.57 3.59
CA GLY A 71 13.81 -9.40 3.42
C GLY A 71 13.10 -8.06 3.20
N ALA A 72 11.75 -8.04 3.18
CA ALA A 72 10.99 -6.79 3.21
C ALA A 72 11.14 -6.08 4.57
N LYS A 73 10.90 -4.76 4.57
CA LYS A 73 10.79 -4.00 5.82
C LYS A 73 9.49 -4.35 6.56
N PRO A 74 9.49 -4.32 7.90
CA PRO A 74 8.27 -4.47 8.69
C PRO A 74 7.17 -3.51 8.23
N SER A 75 5.95 -4.02 8.17
CA SER A 75 4.73 -3.35 7.75
C SER A 75 3.59 -3.75 8.69
N MET A 76 2.54 -2.94 8.73
CA MET A 76 1.30 -3.23 9.45
C MET A 76 0.44 -4.15 8.58
N LEU A 77 0.24 -5.37 9.02
CA LEU A 77 -0.72 -6.30 8.43
C LEU A 77 -2.13 -5.94 8.91
N ILE A 78 -3.00 -5.60 7.97
CA ILE A 78 -4.39 -5.18 8.22
C ILE A 78 -5.33 -6.31 7.78
N GLU A 79 -5.98 -6.96 8.74
CA GLU A 79 -6.91 -8.08 8.50
C GLU A 79 -8.35 -7.67 8.84
N GLU A 80 -8.59 -7.21 10.07
CA GLU A 80 -9.96 -7.05 10.60
C GLU A 80 -10.73 -5.85 10.06
N LYS A 81 -10.03 -4.80 9.62
CA LYS A 81 -10.63 -3.50 9.28
C LYS A 81 -10.58 -3.17 7.79
N ILE A 82 -10.27 -4.17 6.97
CA ILE A 82 -10.13 -4.00 5.52
C ILE A 82 -11.47 -3.72 4.82
N GLU A 83 -12.60 -4.12 5.41
CA GLU A 83 -13.96 -3.93 4.87
C GLU A 83 -14.58 -2.56 5.23
N ASP A 84 -13.89 -1.77 6.05
CA ASP A 84 -14.33 -0.45 6.51
C ASP A 84 -13.67 0.61 5.62
N GLY A 85 -14.28 0.88 4.46
CA GLY A 85 -13.69 1.72 3.41
C GLY A 85 -13.29 3.13 3.87
N GLU A 86 -14.13 3.80 4.67
CA GLU A 86 -13.80 5.12 5.25
C GLU A 86 -12.61 5.03 6.19
N TRP A 87 -12.55 3.97 7.02
CA TRP A 87 -11.43 3.77 7.90
C TRP A 87 -10.13 3.47 7.13
N LEU A 88 -10.23 2.66 6.07
CA LEU A 88 -9.11 2.24 5.25
C LEU A 88 -8.53 3.40 4.44
N ASP A 89 -9.37 4.21 3.79
CA ASP A 89 -8.96 5.43 3.09
C ASP A 89 -8.21 6.38 4.03
N LYS A 90 -8.76 6.63 5.22
CA LYS A 90 -8.13 7.48 6.22
C LYS A 90 -6.75 6.95 6.66
N LEU A 91 -6.61 5.64 6.84
CA LEU A 91 -5.31 5.03 7.11
C LEU A 91 -4.33 5.25 5.96
N MET A 92 -4.76 5.05 4.71
CA MET A 92 -3.93 5.22 3.52
C MET A 92 -3.44 6.67 3.39
N ARG A 93 -4.31 7.66 3.60
CA ARG A 93 -3.95 9.09 3.57
C ARG A 93 -2.94 9.46 4.66
N ILE A 94 -3.21 9.07 5.91
CA ILE A 94 -2.28 9.28 7.04
C ILE A 94 -0.90 8.69 6.72
N THR A 95 -0.89 7.49 6.15
CA THR A 95 0.35 6.81 5.74
C THR A 95 1.05 7.58 4.63
N ALA A 96 0.34 8.03 3.60
CA ALA A 96 0.91 8.78 2.48
C ALA A 96 1.52 10.13 2.90
N GLU A 97 0.86 10.87 3.80
CA GLU A 97 1.30 12.16 4.31
C GLU A 97 2.58 12.05 5.14
N ASN A 98 2.75 10.93 5.85
CA ASN A 98 3.87 10.71 6.77
C ASN A 98 4.99 9.85 6.17
N LEU A 99 4.87 9.48 4.90
CA LEU A 99 5.97 8.87 4.15
C LEU A 99 6.83 9.95 3.50
N PRO A 100 8.16 9.77 3.48
CA PRO A 100 9.05 10.68 2.77
C PRO A 100 8.63 10.76 1.30
N GLU A 101 8.84 11.93 0.70
CA GLU A 101 8.59 12.11 -0.72
C GLU A 101 9.42 11.10 -1.53
N PRO A 102 8.83 10.47 -2.56
CA PRO A 102 9.58 9.56 -3.39
C PRO A 102 10.64 10.39 -4.12
N THR A 103 11.89 9.95 -4.05
CA THR A 103 12.98 10.67 -4.69
C THR A 103 12.68 10.86 -6.17
N PRO A 104 12.84 12.08 -6.72
CA PRO A 104 12.52 12.33 -8.12
C PRO A 104 13.35 11.39 -8.97
N LYS A 105 12.67 10.60 -9.81
CA LYS A 105 13.36 9.74 -10.79
C LYS A 105 14.19 10.64 -11.68
N LYS A 106 15.51 10.42 -11.71
CA LYS A 106 16.40 11.13 -12.65
C LYS A 106 15.79 11.04 -14.06
N PRO A 107 15.69 12.14 -14.81
CA PRO A 107 15.15 12.09 -16.16
C PRO A 107 15.93 11.06 -16.96
N LYS A 108 15.22 10.11 -17.58
CA LYS A 108 15.83 9.19 -18.55
C LYS A 108 16.42 10.05 -19.65
N LYS A 109 17.74 10.05 -19.83
CA LYS A 109 18.38 10.62 -21.03
C LYS A 109 17.74 9.92 -22.23
N LEU A 110 16.93 10.65 -22.98
CA LEU A 110 16.42 10.22 -24.27
C LEU A 110 17.64 10.12 -25.19
N VAL A 111 18.14 8.90 -25.42
CA VAL A 111 19.16 8.69 -26.45
C VAL A 111 18.40 8.70 -27.77
N LEU A 112 18.36 9.87 -28.43
CA LEU A 112 17.98 9.97 -29.82
C LEU A 112 19.02 9.18 -30.63
N LYS A 113 18.59 8.10 -31.26
CA LYS A 113 19.36 7.36 -32.26
C LYS A 113 19.23 8.04 -33.61
#